data_AF-A0A7J6C148-F1
#
_entry.id   AF-A0A7J6C148-F1
#
_cell.length_a   1.000
_cell.length_b   1.000
_cell.length_c   1.000
_cell.angle_alpha   90.00
_cell.angle_beta   90.00
_cell.angle_gamma   90.00
#
_symmetry.space_group_name_H-M   'P 1'
#
loop_
_entity.id
_entity.type
_entity.pdbx_description
1 polymer ?
#
loop_
_entity_poly.entity_id
_entity_poly.type
_entity_poly.pdbx_seq_one_letter_code
_entity_poly.pdbx_strand_id
1 'polypeptide(L)'
;MSSTMLKLLLLLWVFNYSETISIHVMGKKGGSVILPCEFKAIQIFHIRLKRQSKHILFYENKYCSKGICKKGACDVIIKDLRLRDAGKYILQIYYINAKSVLEPQIRTYQLHIYDDISVKLGERLKLDVLLPDAHRVMHQNKSSTEWKKVWKRDSKKRDGILSIKEFTNDDAGTYRVLDYDGEILITVTVTDEKSSVDA
;
A
#
# COMPACT_ATOMS: atom_id res chain seq x y z
N MET A 1 -38.43 22.92 -11.14
CA MET A 1 -37.63 21.74 -11.53
C MET A 1 -38.34 20.51 -10.99
N SER A 2 -38.86 19.62 -11.85
CA SER A 2 -39.68 18.46 -11.43
C SER A 2 -38.85 17.47 -10.60
N SER A 3 -39.45 16.87 -9.57
CA SER A 3 -38.86 15.81 -8.73
C SER A 3 -38.29 14.63 -9.55
N THR A 4 -38.83 14.40 -10.75
CA THR A 4 -38.35 13.37 -11.69
C THR A 4 -37.01 13.71 -12.35
N MET A 5 -36.71 14.99 -12.61
CA MET A 5 -35.42 15.43 -13.17
C MET A 5 -34.27 15.32 -12.15
N LEU A 6 -34.56 15.55 -10.86
CA LEU A 6 -33.57 15.41 -9.79
C LEU A 6 -33.19 13.93 -9.56
N LYS A 7 -34.16 13.01 -9.64
CA LYS A 7 -33.91 11.56 -9.56
C LYS A 7 -33.11 11.04 -10.75
N LEU A 8 -33.35 11.56 -11.96
CA LEU A 8 -32.59 11.19 -13.16
C LEU A 8 -31.14 11.71 -13.09
N LEU A 9 -30.92 12.91 -12.55
CA LEU A 9 -29.58 13.46 -12.30
C LEU A 9 -28.80 12.63 -11.27
N LEU A 10 -29.47 12.19 -10.19
CA LEU A 10 -28.86 11.34 -9.16
C LEU A 10 -28.52 9.95 -9.70
N LEU A 11 -29.37 9.36 -10.54
CA LEU A 11 -29.08 8.08 -11.20
C LEU A 11 -27.87 8.19 -12.14
N LEU A 12 -27.74 9.29 -12.90
CA LEU A 12 -26.57 9.54 -13.74
C LEU A 12 -25.27 9.72 -12.93
N TRP A 13 -25.34 10.16 -11.67
CA TRP A 13 -24.17 10.19 -10.79
C TRP A 13 -23.71 8.79 -10.35
N VAL A 14 -24.63 7.85 -10.13
CA VAL A 14 -24.28 6.48 -9.71
C VAL A 14 -23.57 5.70 -10.82
N PHE A 15 -23.89 5.96 -12.10
CA PHE A 15 -23.30 5.23 -13.22
C PHE A 15 -21.96 5.79 -13.73
N ASN A 16 -21.52 6.96 -13.27
CA ASN A 16 -20.26 7.58 -13.73
C ASN A 16 -19.07 7.37 -12.78
N TYR A 17 -19.29 6.77 -11.60
CA TYR A 17 -18.18 6.29 -10.78
C TYR A 17 -17.76 4.90 -11.29
N SER A 18 -17.05 4.86 -12.43
CA SER A 18 -16.28 3.67 -12.79
C SER A 18 -15.09 3.60 -11.84
N GLU A 19 -15.33 3.07 -10.65
CA GLU A 19 -14.28 2.80 -9.68
C GLU A 19 -13.40 1.71 -10.30
N THR A 20 -12.26 2.10 -10.87
CA THR A 20 -11.28 1.14 -11.39
C THR A 20 -10.87 0.23 -10.26
N ILE A 21 -11.15 -1.06 -10.37
CA ILE A 21 -10.78 -2.08 -9.38
C ILE A 21 -9.27 -1.97 -9.13
N SER A 22 -8.89 -1.72 -7.88
CA SER A 22 -7.48 -1.65 -7.48
C SER A 22 -6.87 -3.03 -7.50
N ILE A 23 -5.75 -3.21 -8.21
CA ILE A 23 -5.01 -4.47 -8.26
C ILE A 23 -4.23 -4.60 -6.95
N HIS A 24 -4.57 -5.58 -6.13
CA HIS A 24 -3.84 -5.86 -4.90
C HIS A 24 -2.53 -6.58 -5.21
N VAL A 25 -1.41 -5.99 -4.80
CA VAL A 25 -0.07 -6.55 -4.94
C VAL A 25 0.60 -6.63 -3.58
N MET A 26 1.34 -7.71 -3.33
CA MET A 26 1.97 -7.95 -2.04
C MET A 26 3.48 -8.08 -2.19
N GLY A 27 4.24 -7.50 -1.27
CA GLY A 27 5.71 -7.60 -1.24
C GLY A 27 6.26 -7.72 0.18
N LYS A 28 7.32 -8.52 0.35
CA LYS A 28 8.06 -8.59 1.61
C LYS A 28 8.95 -7.36 1.76
N LYS A 29 9.05 -6.79 2.96
CA LYS A 29 10.06 -5.76 3.27
C LYS A 29 11.47 -6.25 2.90
N GLY A 30 12.27 -5.38 2.31
CA GLY A 30 13.59 -5.69 1.73
C GLY A 30 13.52 -6.39 0.37
N GLY A 31 12.35 -6.89 -0.04
CA GLY A 31 12.14 -7.55 -1.32
C GLY A 31 11.79 -6.58 -2.46
N SER A 32 11.19 -7.13 -3.52
CA SER A 32 10.70 -6.38 -4.67
C SER A 32 9.28 -6.80 -5.04
N VAL A 33 8.52 -5.90 -5.67
CA VAL A 33 7.18 -6.17 -6.21
C VAL A 33 7.08 -5.68 -7.66
N ILE A 34 6.24 -6.32 -8.46
CA ILE A 34 5.93 -5.91 -9.83
C ILE A 34 4.51 -5.35 -9.86
N LEU A 35 4.35 -4.17 -10.44
CA LEU A 35 3.06 -3.58 -10.83
C LEU A 35 2.84 -3.90 -12.32
N PRO A 36 2.05 -4.94 -12.65
CA PRO A 36 1.86 -5.37 -14.03
C PRO A 36 0.97 -4.36 -14.77
N CYS A 37 1.40 -3.89 -15.93
CA CYS A 37 0.59 -2.96 -16.73
C CYS A 37 -0.44 -3.65 -17.63
N GLU A 38 -0.18 -4.91 -18.00
CA GLU A 38 -1.01 -5.75 -18.90
C GLU A 38 -1.39 -5.06 -20.22
N PHE A 39 -0.49 -4.25 -20.76
CA PHE A 39 -0.78 -3.45 -21.95
C PHE A 39 -0.08 -4.00 -23.19
N LYS A 40 -0.86 -4.19 -24.27
CA LYS A 40 -0.43 -4.83 -25.53
C LYS A 40 -0.25 -3.85 -26.70
N ALA A 41 -0.15 -2.54 -26.47
CA ALA A 41 0.05 -1.61 -27.57
C ALA A 41 1.47 -1.65 -28.15
N ILE A 42 1.56 -1.31 -29.43
CA ILE A 42 2.78 -1.38 -30.23
C ILE A 42 3.79 -0.29 -29.81
N GLN A 43 3.32 0.88 -29.33
CA GLN A 43 4.21 1.99 -28.98
C GLN A 43 3.74 2.75 -27.73
N ILE A 44 4.33 2.37 -26.59
CA ILE A 44 4.25 3.14 -25.34
C ILE A 44 5.34 4.21 -25.40
N PHE A 45 4.96 5.47 -25.27
CA PHE A 45 5.92 6.57 -25.31
C PHE A 45 6.23 7.11 -23.92
N HIS A 46 5.28 7.02 -22.97
CA HIS A 46 5.50 7.50 -21.60
C HIS A 46 4.74 6.72 -20.54
N ILE A 47 5.40 6.44 -19.40
CA ILE A 47 4.73 5.98 -18.17
C ILE A 47 4.99 6.91 -17.00
N ARG A 48 3.95 7.15 -16.20
CA ARG A 48 4.02 7.95 -14.98
C ARG A 48 3.41 7.17 -13.82
N LEU A 49 4.25 6.79 -12.87
CA LEU A 49 3.80 6.23 -11.59
C LEU A 49 3.62 7.37 -10.59
N LYS A 50 2.48 7.39 -9.90
CA LYS A 50 2.17 8.26 -8.76
C LYS A 50 1.82 7.42 -7.56
N ARG A 51 2.19 7.87 -6.37
CA ARG A 51 1.62 7.37 -5.11
C ARG A 51 0.61 8.39 -4.62
N GLN A 52 -0.52 7.96 -4.08
CA GLN A 52 -1.57 8.90 -3.66
C GLN A 52 -1.12 9.79 -2.47
N SER A 53 -0.41 9.20 -1.50
CA SER A 53 0.03 9.89 -0.27
C SER A 53 1.30 10.74 -0.44
N LYS A 54 2.00 10.63 -1.58
CA LYS A 54 3.16 11.45 -1.95
C LYS A 54 3.20 11.55 -3.46
N HIS A 55 3.28 12.76 -4.04
CA HIS A 55 3.59 12.96 -5.46
C HIS A 55 5.00 12.43 -5.79
N ILE A 56 5.16 11.11 -5.84
CA ILE A 56 6.31 10.46 -6.46
C ILE A 56 6.05 10.64 -7.95
N LEU A 57 6.82 11.51 -8.58
CA LEU A 57 6.82 11.70 -10.02
C LEU A 57 8.00 10.91 -10.57
N PHE A 58 7.74 9.73 -11.09
CA PHE A 58 8.71 9.07 -11.95
C PHE A 58 8.55 9.64 -13.36
N TYR A 59 9.64 10.21 -13.87
CA TYR A 59 9.77 10.76 -15.22
C TYR A 59 10.85 9.95 -15.95
N GLU A 60 10.66 9.76 -17.23
CA GLU A 60 11.23 8.66 -18.02
C GLU A 60 12.68 8.87 -18.51
N ASN A 61 13.17 7.87 -19.23
CA ASN A 61 14.47 7.62 -19.90
C ASN A 61 15.55 6.84 -19.13
N LYS A 62 15.41 6.62 -17.81
CA LYS A 62 16.26 5.65 -17.09
C LYS A 62 15.46 4.38 -16.76
N TYR A 63 16.03 3.23 -17.11
CA TYR A 63 15.48 1.91 -16.77
C TYR A 63 15.19 1.75 -15.27
N CYS A 64 15.92 2.47 -14.41
CA CYS A 64 15.78 2.45 -12.95
C CYS A 64 16.13 3.80 -12.33
N SER A 65 15.37 4.24 -11.34
CA SER A 65 15.71 5.37 -10.46
C SER A 65 15.13 5.15 -9.07
N LYS A 66 15.95 5.33 -8.03
CA LYS A 66 15.55 5.23 -6.61
C LYS A 66 14.76 3.94 -6.30
N GLY A 67 15.23 2.79 -6.80
CA GLY A 67 14.59 1.50 -6.58
C GLY A 67 13.35 1.23 -7.44
N ILE A 68 12.88 2.18 -8.24
CA ILE A 68 11.75 2.02 -9.17
C ILE A 68 12.30 1.81 -10.57
N CYS A 69 11.95 0.70 -11.20
CA CYS A 69 12.45 0.30 -12.52
C CYS A 69 11.33 -0.03 -13.49
N LYS A 70 11.54 0.23 -14.78
CA LYS A 70 10.69 -0.30 -15.85
C LYS A 70 11.15 -1.70 -16.27
N LYS A 71 10.20 -2.64 -16.42
CA LYS A 71 10.42 -3.98 -16.95
C LYS A 71 9.57 -4.16 -18.21
N GLY A 72 10.18 -4.65 -19.29
CA GLY A 72 9.49 -4.84 -20.56
C GLY A 72 8.87 -3.54 -21.09
N ALA A 73 7.63 -3.62 -21.58
CA ALA A 73 6.93 -2.49 -22.18
C ALA A 73 6.58 -1.40 -21.15
N CYS A 74 5.89 -1.77 -20.06
CA CYS A 74 5.39 -0.82 -19.06
C CYS A 74 5.27 -1.35 -17.63
N ASP A 75 5.70 -2.59 -17.34
CA ASP A 75 5.64 -3.08 -15.96
C ASP A 75 6.60 -2.26 -15.08
N VAL A 76 6.23 -2.06 -13.82
CA VAL A 76 7.05 -1.32 -12.87
C VAL A 76 7.51 -2.25 -11.76
N ILE A 77 8.82 -2.32 -11.52
CA ILE A 77 9.40 -3.00 -10.37
C ILE A 77 9.70 -1.96 -9.29
N ILE A 78 9.25 -2.18 -8.06
CA ILE A 78 9.69 -1.43 -6.88
C ILE A 78 10.58 -2.38 -6.07
N LYS A 79 11.85 -1.99 -5.87
CA LYS A 79 12.88 -2.75 -5.15
C LYS A 79 13.09 -2.20 -3.74
N ASP A 80 13.76 -3.00 -2.91
CA ASP A 80 14.19 -2.66 -1.55
C ASP A 80 13.03 -2.13 -0.69
N LEU A 81 11.89 -2.83 -0.76
CA LEU A 81 10.62 -2.39 -0.18
C LEU A 81 10.75 -2.03 1.31
N ARG A 82 10.27 -0.85 1.68
CA ARG A 82 10.15 -0.42 3.07
C ARG A 82 8.69 -0.45 3.47
N LEU A 83 8.37 -0.64 4.75
CA LEU A 83 6.98 -0.55 5.24
C LEU A 83 6.30 0.75 4.79
N ARG A 84 7.07 1.84 4.75
CA ARG A 84 6.64 3.15 4.27
C ARG A 84 6.26 3.21 2.80
N ASP A 85 6.55 2.21 1.98
CA ASP A 85 6.17 2.19 0.56
C ASP A 85 4.74 1.67 0.35
N ALA A 86 4.10 1.08 1.36
CA ALA A 86 2.73 0.58 1.23
C ALA A 86 1.71 1.69 0.90
N GLY A 87 0.61 1.32 0.24
CA GLY A 87 -0.49 2.22 -0.10
C GLY A 87 -0.87 2.21 -1.57
N LYS A 88 -1.66 3.22 -1.97
CA LYS A 88 -2.26 3.28 -3.30
C LYS A 88 -1.32 3.91 -4.33
N TYR A 89 -1.12 3.20 -5.44
CA TYR A 89 -0.33 3.62 -6.59
C TYR A 89 -1.22 3.77 -7.82
N ILE A 90 -0.92 4.78 -8.64
CA ILE A 90 -1.60 5.07 -9.90
C ILE A 90 -0.54 5.10 -11.00
N LEU A 91 -0.61 4.13 -11.91
CA LEU A 91 0.20 4.09 -13.11
C LEU A 91 -0.60 4.68 -14.27
N GLN A 92 -0.08 5.74 -14.88
CA GLN A 92 -0.62 6.35 -16.08
C GLN A 92 0.26 5.95 -17.27
N ILE A 93 -0.33 5.28 -18.26
CA ILE A 93 0.37 4.76 -19.43
C ILE A 93 -0.09 5.57 -20.63
N TYR A 94 0.85 6.28 -21.24
CA TYR A 94 0.62 7.07 -22.43
C TYR A 94 1.21 6.34 -23.64
N TYR A 95 0.37 6.16 -24.66
CA TYR A 95 0.69 5.40 -25.86
C TYR A 95 0.15 6.12 -27.09
N ILE A 96 0.78 5.86 -28.23
CA ILE A 96 0.32 6.38 -29.52
C ILE A 96 -0.62 5.35 -30.12
N ASN A 97 -1.82 5.76 -30.49
CA ASN A 97 -2.68 4.99 -31.39
C ASN A 97 -2.64 5.61 -32.80
N ALA A 98 -3.15 4.91 -33.80
CA ALA A 98 -3.11 5.33 -35.20
C ALA A 98 -3.85 6.65 -35.52
N LYS A 99 -4.51 7.33 -34.56
CA LYS A 99 -5.35 8.50 -34.82
C LYS A 99 -5.15 9.73 -33.92
N SER A 100 -4.57 9.64 -32.71
CA SER A 100 -4.19 10.80 -31.88
C SER A 100 -3.51 10.40 -30.56
N VAL A 101 -2.99 11.38 -29.80
CA VAL A 101 -2.62 11.22 -28.38
C VAL A 101 -3.91 11.09 -27.57
N LEU A 102 -4.21 9.88 -27.06
CA LEU A 102 -5.37 9.61 -26.23
C LEU A 102 -5.11 9.84 -24.73
N GLU A 103 -6.21 9.92 -23.97
CA GLU A 103 -6.21 9.81 -22.51
C GLU A 103 -5.37 8.62 -22.06
N PRO A 104 -4.54 8.77 -20.99
CA PRO A 104 -3.69 7.69 -20.53
C PRO A 104 -4.53 6.52 -20.02
N GLN A 105 -4.08 5.30 -20.27
CA GLN A 105 -4.61 4.16 -19.54
C GLN A 105 -4.18 4.28 -18.08
N ILE A 106 -5.16 4.22 -17.17
CA ILE A 106 -4.92 4.32 -15.73
C ILE A 106 -5.04 2.93 -15.13
N ARG A 107 -4.02 2.52 -14.37
CA ARG A 107 -4.05 1.35 -13.50
C ARG A 107 -3.83 1.78 -12.06
N THR A 108 -4.66 1.25 -11.18
CA THR A 108 -4.59 1.53 -9.74
C THR A 108 -4.15 0.25 -9.04
N TYR A 109 -3.20 0.38 -8.11
CA TYR A 109 -2.68 -0.73 -7.33
C TYR A 109 -2.79 -0.42 -5.85
N GLN A 110 -3.08 -1.45 -5.05
CA GLN A 110 -2.94 -1.44 -3.61
C GLN A 110 -1.68 -2.23 -3.24
N LEU A 111 -0.61 -1.52 -2.86
CA LEU A 111 0.62 -2.16 -2.43
C LEU A 111 0.56 -2.48 -0.94
N HIS A 112 0.42 -3.77 -0.63
CA HIS A 112 0.50 -4.32 0.71
C HIS A 112 1.92 -4.83 0.99
N ILE A 113 2.53 -4.38 2.09
CA ILE A 113 3.86 -4.83 2.51
C ILE A 113 3.78 -5.66 3.77
N TYR A 114 4.49 -6.80 3.80
CA TYR A 114 4.60 -7.61 5.00
C TYR A 114 6.04 -7.77 5.51
N ASP A 115 6.16 -7.99 6.81
CA ASP A 115 7.43 -8.21 7.50
C ASP A 115 7.25 -9.22 8.65
N ASP A 116 8.31 -9.97 8.94
CA ASP A 116 8.37 -10.87 10.09
C ASP A 116 9.57 -10.46 10.94
N ILE A 117 9.32 -10.18 12.22
CA ILE A 117 10.37 -9.75 13.14
C ILE A 117 10.33 -10.57 14.43
N SER A 118 11.48 -10.63 15.09
CA SER A 118 11.61 -11.19 16.43
C SER A 118 12.09 -10.11 17.39
N VAL A 119 11.55 -10.12 18.61
CA VAL A 119 11.87 -9.14 19.67
C VAL A 119 12.04 -9.88 20.98
N LYS A 120 13.06 -9.51 21.76
CA LYS A 120 13.26 -10.08 23.10
C LYS A 120 12.23 -9.54 24.07
N LEU A 121 11.83 -10.39 25.02
CA LEU A 121 10.99 -9.94 26.13
C LEU A 121 11.69 -8.84 26.92
N GLY A 122 10.92 -7.84 27.34
CA GLY A 122 11.43 -6.66 28.05
C GLY A 122 11.98 -5.55 27.14
N GLU A 123 12.27 -5.83 25.86
CA GLU A 123 12.80 -4.82 24.95
C GLU A 123 11.71 -3.93 24.34
N ARG A 124 12.14 -2.79 23.80
CA ARG A 124 11.23 -1.83 23.15
C ARG A 124 10.96 -2.22 21.70
N LEU A 125 9.71 -2.56 21.38
CA LEU A 125 9.25 -2.69 19.99
C LEU A 125 8.95 -1.32 19.37
N LYS A 126 9.44 -1.08 18.16
CA LYS A 126 9.11 0.09 17.32
C LYS A 126 8.73 -0.34 15.91
N LEU A 127 7.51 -0.05 15.50
CA LEU A 127 6.97 -0.32 14.18
C LEU A 127 6.72 0.99 13.45
N ASP A 128 7.51 1.27 12.41
CA ASP A 128 7.36 2.45 11.55
C ASP A 128 6.24 2.25 10.51
N VAL A 129 5.00 2.17 11.01
CA VAL A 129 3.83 1.70 10.27
C VAL A 129 2.68 2.72 10.22
N LEU A 130 2.78 3.86 10.91
CA LEU A 130 1.72 4.87 10.95
C LEU A 130 1.85 5.84 9.75
N LEU A 131 1.62 5.30 8.56
CA LEU A 131 1.68 6.02 7.27
C LEU A 131 0.63 7.15 7.21
N PRO A 132 0.77 8.19 6.37
CA PRO A 132 -0.22 9.26 6.26
C PRO A 132 -1.65 8.78 5.96
N ASP A 133 -1.78 7.70 5.20
CA ASP A 133 -3.00 7.02 4.78
C ASP A 133 -3.50 5.95 5.77
N ALA A 134 -2.71 5.59 6.80
CA ALA A 134 -3.12 4.63 7.82
C ALA A 134 -4.25 5.18 8.71
N HIS A 135 -5.35 4.45 8.86
CA HIS A 135 -6.49 4.84 9.69
C HIS A 135 -6.53 4.12 11.04
N ARG A 136 -6.19 2.83 11.09
CA ARG A 136 -6.18 2.04 12.33
C ARG A 136 -5.13 0.93 12.28
N VAL A 137 -4.66 0.51 13.46
CA VAL A 137 -3.85 -0.70 13.61
C VAL A 137 -4.63 -1.70 14.44
N MET A 138 -4.78 -2.90 13.88
CA MET A 138 -5.36 -4.07 14.52
C MET A 138 -4.23 -5.01 14.93
N HIS A 139 -4.36 -5.63 16.09
CA HIS A 139 -3.45 -6.63 16.61
C HIS A 139 -4.23 -7.90 16.92
N GLN A 140 -3.67 -9.03 16.53
CA GLN A 140 -4.14 -10.35 16.90
C GLN A 140 -3.00 -11.06 17.61
N ASN A 141 -3.19 -11.34 18.89
CA ASN A 141 -2.22 -12.07 19.70
C ASN A 141 -2.00 -13.48 19.13
N LYS A 142 -0.77 -14.00 19.21
CA LYS A 142 -0.42 -15.35 18.74
C LYS A 142 -1.30 -16.49 19.29
N SER A 143 -1.90 -16.33 20.47
CA SER A 143 -2.76 -17.31 21.13
C SER A 143 -4.26 -17.05 20.98
N SER A 144 -4.67 -15.99 20.27
CA SER A 144 -6.07 -15.58 20.13
C SER A 144 -6.48 -15.44 18.67
N THR A 145 -7.75 -15.72 18.38
CA THR A 145 -8.38 -15.43 17.08
C THR A 145 -8.98 -14.02 17.01
N GLU A 146 -9.08 -13.32 18.15
CA GLU A 146 -9.69 -11.99 18.25
C GLU A 146 -8.76 -10.87 17.76
N TRP A 147 -9.30 -9.95 16.96
CA TRP A 147 -8.60 -8.74 16.52
C TRP A 147 -8.92 -7.55 17.43
N LYS A 148 -7.91 -7.00 18.10
CA LYS A 148 -8.02 -5.83 18.97
C LYS A 148 -7.46 -4.59 18.28
N LYS A 149 -8.13 -3.45 18.44
CA LYS A 149 -7.66 -2.18 17.88
C LYS A 149 -6.67 -1.55 18.86
N VAL A 150 -5.40 -1.48 18.48
CA VAL A 150 -4.31 -0.94 19.32
C VAL A 150 -3.93 0.49 18.97
N TRP A 151 -4.37 0.96 17.81
CA TRP A 151 -4.20 2.35 17.40
C TRP A 151 -5.31 2.78 16.45
N LYS A 152 -5.70 4.05 16.52
CA LYS A 152 -6.59 4.70 15.56
C LYS A 152 -6.07 6.10 15.31
N ARG A 153 -6.20 6.58 14.07
CA ARG A 153 -5.91 7.96 13.74
C ARG A 153 -6.93 8.88 14.39
N ASP A 154 -6.48 9.57 15.42
CA ASP A 154 -7.12 10.79 15.90
C ASP A 154 -6.35 11.97 15.33
N SER A 155 -7.04 13.06 14.97
CA SER A 155 -6.54 14.21 14.19
C SER A 155 -5.33 14.95 14.78
N LYS A 156 -4.74 14.49 15.89
CA LYS A 156 -3.73 15.18 16.71
C LYS A 156 -2.39 14.45 16.91
N LYS A 157 -2.18 13.21 16.44
CA LYS A 157 -0.86 12.51 16.54
C LYS A 157 -0.33 12.10 15.18
N ARG A 158 0.85 12.64 14.83
CA ARG A 158 1.55 12.45 13.55
C ARG A 158 2.73 11.49 13.63
N ASP A 159 3.06 10.99 14.81
CA ASP A 159 4.29 10.22 14.99
C ASP A 159 4.14 8.88 14.30
N GLY A 160 4.88 8.68 13.20
CA GLY A 160 4.80 7.56 12.26
C GLY A 160 5.08 6.18 12.85
N ILE A 161 5.25 6.06 14.16
CA ILE A 161 5.77 4.89 14.86
C ILE A 161 4.76 4.42 15.90
N LEU A 162 4.34 3.16 15.80
CA LEU A 162 3.71 2.43 16.90
C LEU A 162 4.83 1.88 17.79
N SER A 163 4.81 2.20 19.09
CA SER A 163 5.87 1.71 20.00
C SER A 163 5.29 1.09 21.27
N ILE A 164 5.85 -0.06 21.65
CA ILE A 164 5.59 -0.77 22.90
C ILE A 164 6.87 -0.69 23.71
N LYS A 165 6.79 -0.15 24.94
CA LYS A 165 7.99 0.16 25.73
C LYS A 165 8.72 -1.08 26.21
N GLU A 166 7.96 -2.08 26.61
CA GLU A 166 8.44 -3.34 27.19
C GLU A 166 7.62 -4.46 26.55
N PHE A 167 8.25 -5.20 25.64
CA PHE A 167 7.59 -6.23 24.86
C PHE A 167 7.32 -7.46 25.71
N THR A 168 6.08 -7.93 25.70
CA THR A 168 5.62 -9.10 26.46
C THR A 168 5.10 -10.18 25.51
N ASN A 169 4.84 -11.37 26.06
CA ASN A 169 4.19 -12.45 25.31
C ASN A 169 2.82 -12.05 24.74
N ASP A 170 2.14 -11.10 25.38
CA ASP A 170 0.83 -10.64 24.94
C ASP A 170 0.89 -9.72 23.73
N ASP A 171 2.05 -9.11 23.48
CA ASP A 171 2.31 -8.25 22.32
C ASP A 171 2.71 -9.08 21.08
N ALA A 172 3.21 -10.30 21.27
CA ALA A 172 3.52 -11.21 20.16
C ALA A 172 2.25 -11.55 19.35
N GLY A 173 2.37 -11.60 18.03
CA GLY A 173 1.25 -11.83 17.13
C GLY A 173 1.32 -11.00 15.86
N THR A 174 0.16 -10.85 15.20
CA THR A 174 0.05 -10.17 13.91
C THR A 174 -0.51 -8.76 14.08
N TYR A 175 0.17 -7.78 13.53
CA TYR A 175 -0.29 -6.40 13.42
C TYR A 175 -0.71 -6.11 11.98
N ARG A 176 -1.92 -5.58 11.78
CA ARG A 176 -2.42 -5.12 10.48
C ARG A 176 -2.69 -3.62 10.54
N VAL A 177 -2.07 -2.88 9.62
CA VAL A 177 -2.37 -1.47 9.41
C VAL A 177 -3.38 -1.37 8.28
N LEU A 178 -4.52 -0.73 8.57
CA LEU A 178 -5.61 -0.54 7.63
C LEU A 178 -5.75 0.93 7.27
N ASP A 179 -6.12 1.22 6.03
CA ASP A 179 -6.51 2.56 5.60
C ASP A 179 -7.98 2.89 5.95
N TYR A 180 -8.48 4.00 5.42
CA TYR A 180 -9.84 4.49 5.69
C TYR A 180 -10.93 3.61 5.07
N ASP A 181 -10.63 2.93 3.97
CA ASP A 181 -11.54 2.02 3.27
C ASP A 181 -11.51 0.61 3.88
N GLY A 182 -10.53 0.35 4.76
CA GLY A 182 -10.34 -0.93 5.44
C GLY A 182 -9.37 -1.87 4.73
N GLU A 183 -8.71 -1.39 3.68
CA GLU A 183 -7.71 -2.16 2.95
C GLU A 183 -6.42 -2.29 3.76
N ILE A 184 -5.76 -3.44 3.64
CA ILE A 184 -4.53 -3.73 4.36
C ILE A 184 -3.37 -3.01 3.67
N LEU A 185 -2.70 -2.13 4.41
CA LEU A 185 -1.45 -1.48 3.99
C LEU A 185 -0.24 -2.34 4.37
N ILE A 186 -0.19 -2.74 5.64
CA ILE A 186 0.98 -3.40 6.21
C ILE A 186 0.53 -4.56 7.10
N THR A 187 1.23 -5.70 6.99
CA THR A 187 1.14 -6.80 7.96
C THR A 187 2.51 -7.03 8.60
N VAL A 188 2.60 -7.00 9.92
CA VAL A 188 3.83 -7.37 10.64
C VAL A 188 3.53 -8.53 11.58
N THR A 189 4.26 -9.64 11.41
CA THR A 189 4.25 -10.75 12.37
C THR A 189 5.38 -10.51 13.36
N VAL A 190 5.06 -10.41 14.65
CA VAL A 190 6.04 -10.23 15.73
C VAL A 190 6.10 -11.51 16.56
N THR A 191 7.30 -12.06 16.70
CA THR A 191 7.59 -13.25 17.51
C THR A 191 8.49 -12.88 18.68
N ASP A 192 8.40 -13.61 19.78
CA ASP A 192 9.42 -13.56 20.82
C ASP A 192 10.71 -14.25 20.34
N GLU A 193 11.85 -13.60 20.52
CA GLU A 193 13.12 -14.31 20.44
C GLU A 193 13.19 -15.27 21.63
N LYS A 194 13.28 -16.58 21.36
CA LYS A 194 13.65 -17.54 22.40
C LYS A 194 15.01 -17.10 22.92
N SER A 195 15.10 -16.77 24.20
CA SER A 195 16.41 -16.75 24.86
C SER A 195 17.00 -18.14 24.66
N SER A 196 18.14 -18.22 23.98
CA SER A 196 19.00 -19.39 24.11
C SER A 196 19.33 -19.48 25.59
N VAL A 197 18.62 -20.34 26.31
CA VAL A 197 19.07 -20.79 27.61
C VAL A 197 20.30 -21.62 27.29
N ASP A 198 21.46 -21.09 27.64
CA ASP A 198 22.72 -21.82 27.58
C ASP A 198 22.50 -23.18 28.27
N ALA A 199 22.76 -24.25 27.52
CA ALA A 199 22.73 -25.62 28.01
C ALA A 199 24.08 -25.99 28.64
#